data_AF-A0A165C1G1-F1
#
_entry.id   AF-A0A165C1G1-F1
#
_cell.length_a   1.000
_cell.length_b   1.000
_cell.length_c   1.000
_cell.angle_alpha   90.00
_cell.angle_beta   90.00
_cell.angle_gamma   90.00
#
_symmetry.space_group_name_H-M   'P 1'
#
loop_
_entity.id
_entity.type
_entity.pdbx_description
1 polymer ?
#
loop_
_entity_poly.entity_id
_entity_poly.type
_entity_poly.pdbx_seq_one_letter_code
_entity_poly.pdbx_strand_id
1 'polypeptide(L)'
;MCESGHAANLVLRLISRLRRRHYCGVADCTIRECDVGHRLQRCAGCGILQYCSKDCQRRDWKASETPHKAVCATLKRLAPFLDLSQQDARKEVRAMGIGHDELAFISVHVQHGNVHTMSGARETIEQKVQATSAIFRMHDSLSGTKTHRPVSVVSAMLWRSSDLEICLPTSSRSWTRSSDVNPNDE
;
A
#
# COMPACT_ATOMS: atom_id res chain seq x y z
N MET A 1 5.99 11.62 26.47
CA MET A 1 4.96 11.15 25.52
C MET A 1 5.68 10.47 24.37
N CYS A 2 5.37 9.20 24.05
CA CYS A 2 6.01 8.51 22.92
C CYS A 2 5.42 9.00 21.61
N GLU A 3 6.21 9.74 20.83
CA GLU A 3 5.75 10.36 19.58
C GLU A 3 5.89 9.37 18.41
N SER A 4 4.90 9.34 17.51
CA SER A 4 4.73 8.36 16.42
C SER A 4 5.74 8.44 15.26
N GLY A 5 6.95 8.92 15.53
CA GLY A 5 7.90 9.40 14.53
C GLY A 5 8.31 8.35 13.51
N HIS A 6 8.90 7.23 13.91
CA HIS A 6 9.37 6.23 12.96
C HIS A 6 8.25 5.34 12.44
N ALA A 7 7.24 5.04 13.27
CA ALA A 7 6.03 4.34 12.88
C ALA A 7 5.30 5.03 11.72
N ALA A 8 5.21 6.37 11.73
CA ALA A 8 4.63 7.14 10.63
C ALA A 8 5.32 6.82 9.29
N ASN A 9 6.65 6.71 9.27
CA ASN A 9 7.36 6.37 8.03
C ASN A 9 7.07 4.96 7.54
N LEU A 10 6.86 4.00 8.44
CA LEU A 10 6.48 2.65 8.04
C LEU A 10 5.14 2.67 7.30
N VAL A 11 4.15 3.39 7.85
CA VAL A 11 2.82 3.52 7.24
C VAL A 11 2.87 4.35 5.96
N LEU A 12 3.63 5.45 5.90
CA LEU A 12 3.77 6.23 4.66
C LEU A 12 4.45 5.42 3.55
N ARG A 13 5.47 4.61 3.87
CA ARG A 13 6.08 3.68 2.90
C ARG A 13 5.10 2.60 2.43
N LEU A 14 4.20 2.14 3.30
CA LEU A 14 3.09 1.25 2.93
C LEU A 14 2.17 1.91 1.92
N ILE A 15 1.68 3.10 2.25
CA ILE A 15 0.76 3.87 1.40
C ILE A 15 1.43 4.20 0.05
N SER A 16 2.70 4.59 0.04
CA SER A 16 3.46 4.86 -1.19
C SER A 16 3.65 3.62 -2.06
N ARG A 17 3.69 2.41 -1.49
CA ARG A 17 3.67 1.16 -2.27
C ARG A 17 2.29 0.90 -2.85
N LEU A 18 1.24 1.04 -2.05
CA LEU A 18 -0.14 0.86 -2.53
C LEU A 18 -0.49 1.82 -3.66
N ARG A 19 -0.06 3.09 -3.58
CA ARG A 19 -0.27 4.12 -4.63
C ARG A 19 0.43 3.79 -5.96
N ARG A 20 1.46 2.95 -5.93
CA ARG A 20 2.30 2.56 -7.08
C ARG A 20 2.12 1.09 -7.47
N ARG A 21 1.19 0.38 -6.84
CA ARG A 21 0.92 -1.02 -7.16
C ARG A 21 0.37 -1.12 -8.59
N HIS A 22 0.41 -2.30 -9.18
CA HIS A 22 -0.14 -2.56 -10.51
C HIS A 22 -1.25 -3.62 -10.47
N TYR A 23 -1.90 -3.79 -9.33
CA TYR A 23 -3.01 -4.72 -9.13
C TYR A 23 -4.13 -4.14 -8.29
N CYS A 24 -5.28 -4.81 -8.38
CA CYS A 24 -6.50 -4.40 -7.73
C CYS A 24 -6.32 -4.34 -6.21
N GLY A 25 -6.86 -3.30 -5.60
CA GLY A 25 -6.77 -3.06 -4.17
C GLY A 25 -7.73 -3.88 -3.33
N VAL A 26 -8.56 -4.75 -3.92
CA VAL A 26 -9.50 -5.62 -3.18
C VAL A 26 -8.79 -6.90 -2.75
N ALA A 27 -9.00 -7.33 -1.50
CA ALA A 27 -8.37 -8.52 -0.91
C ALA A 27 -8.40 -9.76 -1.82
N ASP A 28 -9.57 -10.10 -2.37
CA ASP A 28 -9.79 -11.34 -3.13
C ASP A 28 -9.76 -11.12 -4.65
N CYS A 29 -9.11 -10.06 -5.13
CA CYS A 29 -8.99 -9.77 -6.56
C CYS A 29 -7.55 -9.84 -7.03
N THR A 30 -7.27 -10.75 -7.95
CA THR A 30 -5.92 -10.99 -8.49
C THR A 30 -5.62 -10.22 -9.77
N ILE A 31 -6.56 -9.40 -10.25
CA ILE A 31 -6.43 -8.66 -11.51
C ILE A 31 -5.33 -7.60 -11.42
N ARG A 32 -4.45 -7.61 -12.42
CA ARG A 32 -3.34 -6.70 -12.64
C ARG A 32 -3.59 -5.79 -13.85
N GLU A 33 -2.83 -4.71 -13.96
CA GLU A 33 -2.87 -3.82 -15.13
C GLU A 33 -2.60 -4.57 -16.44
N CYS A 34 -1.71 -5.57 -16.43
CA CYS A 34 -1.41 -6.39 -17.60
C CYS A 34 -2.61 -7.23 -18.06
N ASP A 35 -3.48 -7.64 -17.13
CA ASP A 35 -4.65 -8.48 -17.45
C ASP A 35 -5.75 -7.65 -18.14
N VAL A 36 -5.80 -6.33 -17.88
CA VAL A 36 -6.79 -5.41 -18.47
C VAL A 36 -6.22 -4.52 -19.58
N GLY A 37 -4.91 -4.54 -19.80
CA GLY A 37 -4.22 -3.77 -20.84
C GLY A 37 -4.21 -2.25 -20.63
N HIS A 38 -4.54 -1.76 -19.44
CA HIS A 38 -4.56 -0.34 -19.10
C HIS A 38 -4.32 -0.12 -17.60
N ARG A 39 -4.08 1.15 -17.21
CA ARG A 39 -3.85 1.51 -15.81
C ARG A 39 -5.13 1.36 -14.99
N LEU A 40 -4.99 0.83 -13.76
CA LEU A 40 -6.15 0.68 -12.88
C LEU A 40 -6.67 2.05 -12.41
N GLN A 41 -7.96 2.11 -12.12
CA GLN A 41 -8.63 3.35 -11.72
C GLN A 41 -8.38 3.61 -10.24
N ARG A 42 -7.77 4.75 -9.92
CA ARG A 42 -7.55 5.17 -8.53
C ARG A 42 -8.87 5.59 -7.87
N CYS A 43 -8.97 5.38 -6.57
CA CYS A 43 -10.04 5.93 -5.76
C CYS A 43 -10.04 7.46 -5.89
N ALA A 44 -11.12 8.03 -6.43
CA ALA A 44 -11.27 9.48 -6.56
C ALA A 44 -11.25 10.24 -5.20
N GLY A 45 -11.54 9.53 -4.09
CA GLY A 45 -11.51 10.12 -2.75
C GLY A 45 -10.10 10.35 -2.21
N CYS A 46 -9.29 9.29 -2.15
CA CYS A 46 -7.95 9.35 -1.54
C CYS A 46 -6.79 9.38 -2.55
N GLY A 47 -7.01 8.95 -3.79
CA GLY A 47 -5.95 8.83 -4.80
C GLY A 47 -4.92 7.72 -4.54
N ILE A 48 -5.12 6.86 -3.52
CA ILE A 48 -4.16 5.83 -3.11
C ILE A 48 -4.49 4.46 -3.69
N LEU A 49 -5.58 3.83 -3.25
CA LEU A 49 -5.98 2.51 -3.73
C LEU A 49 -6.49 2.60 -5.17
N GLN A 50 -6.32 1.50 -5.92
CA GLN A 50 -6.69 1.41 -7.32
C GLN A 50 -7.45 0.11 -7.60
N TYR A 51 -8.32 0.13 -8.59
CA TYR A 51 -9.27 -0.94 -8.85
C TYR A 51 -9.39 -1.21 -10.35
N CYS A 52 -9.58 -2.48 -10.70
CA CYS A 52 -9.85 -2.86 -12.08
C CYS A 52 -11.27 -2.49 -12.55
N SER A 53 -12.20 -2.22 -11.62
CA SER A 53 -13.56 -1.80 -11.95
C SER A 53 -14.22 -0.99 -10.83
N LYS A 54 -15.30 -0.28 -11.16
CA LYS A 54 -16.15 0.40 -10.16
C LYS A 54 -16.79 -0.58 -9.18
N ASP A 55 -17.05 -1.81 -9.59
CA ASP A 55 -17.65 -2.82 -8.71
C ASP A 55 -16.64 -3.35 -7.69
N CYS A 56 -15.36 -3.52 -8.08
CA CYS A 56 -14.29 -3.78 -7.12
C CYS A 56 -14.18 -2.67 -6.08
N GLN A 57 -14.21 -1.41 -6.51
CA GLN A 57 -14.21 -0.27 -5.59
C GLN A 57 -15.41 -0.29 -4.63
N ARG A 58 -16.62 -0.56 -5.13
CA ARG A 58 -17.85 -0.63 -4.30
C ARG A 58 -17.81 -1.76 -3.28
N ARG A 59 -17.26 -2.92 -3.64
CA ARG A 59 -17.08 -4.06 -2.73
C ARG A 59 -16.09 -3.70 -1.62
N ASP A 60 -14.94 -3.15 -1.98
CA ASP A 60 -13.93 -2.69 -1.02
C ASP A 60 -14.47 -1.62 -0.07
N TRP A 61 -15.28 -0.70 -0.60
CA TRP A 61 -15.94 0.34 0.18
C TRP A 61 -16.85 -0.20 1.29
N LYS A 62 -17.46 -1.37 1.06
CA LYS A 62 -18.45 -2.00 1.96
C LYS A 62 -17.94 -3.31 2.58
N ALA A 63 -16.64 -3.59 2.52
CA ALA A 63 -16.09 -4.82 3.11
C ALA A 63 -16.48 -4.92 4.60
N SER A 64 -16.79 -6.13 5.07
CA SER A 64 -17.32 -6.35 6.42
C SER A 64 -16.30 -6.01 7.50
N GLU A 65 -15.06 -6.47 7.32
CA GLU A 65 -14.01 -6.35 8.34
C GLU A 65 -13.15 -5.10 8.18
N THR A 66 -12.75 -4.78 6.95
CA THR A 66 -11.78 -3.71 6.66
C THR A 66 -12.26 -2.79 5.53
N PRO A 67 -13.43 -2.14 5.66
CA PRO A 67 -13.97 -1.33 4.58
C PRO A 67 -13.09 -0.11 4.27
N HIS A 68 -12.78 0.11 2.99
CA HIS A 68 -11.96 1.26 2.57
C HIS A 68 -12.53 2.61 3.05
N LYS A 69 -13.85 2.73 3.17
CA LYS A 69 -14.52 3.95 3.66
C LYS A 69 -14.00 4.41 5.03
N ALA A 70 -13.56 3.47 5.87
CA ALA A 70 -13.08 3.77 7.22
C ALA A 70 -11.73 4.50 7.21
N VAL A 71 -10.94 4.36 6.14
CA VAL A 71 -9.59 4.94 6.04
C VAL A 71 -9.42 5.92 4.88
N CYS A 72 -10.38 6.00 3.95
CA CYS A 72 -10.29 6.84 2.76
C CYS A 72 -9.99 8.32 3.10
N ALA A 73 -10.68 8.89 4.09
CA ALA A 73 -10.47 10.28 4.51
C ALA A 73 -9.07 10.51 5.09
N THR A 74 -8.57 9.60 5.93
CA THR A 74 -7.22 9.71 6.51
C THR A 74 -6.15 9.49 5.44
N LEU A 75 -6.35 8.56 4.50
CA LEU A 75 -5.46 8.39 3.36
C LEU A 75 -5.39 9.64 2.48
N LYS A 76 -6.52 10.31 2.24
CA LYS A 76 -6.55 11.60 1.53
C LYS A 76 -5.70 12.66 2.25
N ARG A 77 -5.80 12.73 3.58
CA ARG A 77 -5.01 13.65 4.43
C ARG A 77 -3.51 13.35 4.37
N LEU A 78 -3.13 12.08 4.28
CA LEU A 78 -1.73 11.66 4.21
C LEU A 78 -1.11 11.74 2.80
N ALA A 79 -1.93 11.78 1.75
CA ALA A 79 -1.47 11.77 0.36
C ALA A 79 -0.42 12.85 0.02
N PRO A 80 -0.51 14.10 0.52
CA PRO A 80 0.50 15.14 0.25
C PRO A 80 1.89 14.81 0.83
N PHE A 81 1.97 13.94 1.83
CA PHE A 81 3.23 13.64 2.52
C PHE A 81 4.02 12.49 1.89
N LEU A 82 3.42 11.78 0.92
CA LEU A 82 4.01 10.59 0.30
C LEU A 82 5.22 10.90 -0.58
N ASP A 83 5.35 12.16 -1.01
CA ASP A 83 6.44 12.66 -1.85
C ASP A 83 7.47 13.49 -1.07
N LEU A 84 7.28 13.63 0.26
CA LEU A 84 8.20 14.34 1.13
C LEU A 84 9.38 13.47 1.58
N SER A 85 10.43 14.12 2.09
CA SER A 85 11.51 13.43 2.79
C SER A 85 10.97 12.71 4.03
N GLN A 86 11.70 11.68 4.46
CA GLN A 86 11.36 10.94 5.68
C GLN A 86 11.33 11.80 6.94
N GLN A 87 12.01 12.94 6.99
CA GLN A 87 12.01 13.82 8.15
C GLN A 87 10.82 14.77 8.11
N ASP A 88 10.57 15.38 6.94
CA ASP A 88 9.47 16.31 6.75
C ASP A 88 8.13 15.60 6.91
N ALA A 89 7.97 14.42 6.30
CA ALA A 89 6.74 13.66 6.41
C ALA A 89 6.39 13.32 7.86
N ARG A 90 7.38 13.01 8.71
CA ARG A 90 7.17 12.76 10.15
C ARG A 90 6.69 14.00 10.88
N LYS A 91 7.29 15.14 10.57
CA LYS A 91 6.91 16.43 11.18
C LYS A 91 5.45 16.73 10.83
N GLU A 92 5.05 16.54 9.59
CA GLU A 92 3.68 16.78 9.14
C GLU A 92 2.67 15.79 9.75
N VAL A 93 2.99 14.48 9.77
CA VAL A 93 2.12 13.48 10.42
C VAL A 93 1.96 13.76 11.92
N ARG A 94 3.03 14.21 12.59
CA ARG A 94 2.96 14.65 13.99
C ARG A 94 2.06 15.87 14.16
N ALA A 95 2.21 16.88 13.30
CA ALA A 95 1.40 18.09 13.34
C ALA A 95 -0.10 17.80 13.12
N MET A 96 -0.43 16.73 12.39
CA MET A 96 -1.80 16.25 12.22
C MET A 96 -2.42 15.56 13.45
N GLY A 97 -1.63 15.25 14.48
CA GLY A 97 -2.11 14.55 15.67
C GLY A 97 -2.39 13.05 15.46
N ILE A 98 -1.86 12.44 14.40
CA ILE A 98 -2.08 11.03 14.09
C ILE A 98 -1.16 10.17 14.99
N GLY A 99 -1.78 9.47 15.94
CA GLY A 99 -1.09 8.60 16.90
C GLY A 99 -0.88 7.16 16.41
N HIS A 100 -0.23 6.32 17.23
CA HIS A 100 0.04 4.92 16.90
C HIS A 100 -1.21 4.10 16.62
N ASP A 101 -2.31 4.34 17.33
CA ASP A 101 -3.55 3.60 17.17
C ASP A 101 -4.19 3.90 15.80
N GLU A 102 -4.18 5.16 15.36
CA GLU A 102 -4.68 5.55 14.04
C GLU A 102 -3.75 5.05 12.92
N LEU A 103 -2.43 5.12 13.10
CA LEU A 103 -1.47 4.51 12.16
C LEU A 103 -1.71 2.99 12.02
N ALA A 104 -1.92 2.29 13.13
CA ALA A 104 -2.20 0.87 13.16
C ALA A 104 -3.53 0.55 12.47
N PHE A 105 -4.57 1.34 12.75
CA PHE A 105 -5.86 1.24 12.10
C PHE A 105 -5.71 1.34 10.58
N ILE A 106 -4.99 2.34 10.08
CA ILE A 106 -4.69 2.49 8.65
C ILE A 106 -3.98 1.25 8.10
N SER A 107 -2.89 0.82 8.75
CA SER A 107 -2.09 -0.33 8.29
C SER A 107 -2.93 -1.59 8.15
N VAL A 108 -3.72 -1.92 9.19
CA VAL A 108 -4.58 -3.11 9.20
C VAL A 108 -5.62 -3.06 8.08
N HIS A 109 -6.27 -1.91 7.89
CA HIS A 109 -7.32 -1.77 6.89
C HIS A 109 -6.80 -1.82 5.47
N VAL A 110 -5.69 -1.13 5.15
CA VAL A 110 -5.15 -1.15 3.79
C VAL A 110 -4.47 -2.48 3.43
N GLN A 111 -4.18 -3.32 4.42
CA GLN A 111 -3.70 -4.69 4.26
C GLN A 111 -4.84 -5.72 4.35
N HIS A 112 -6.10 -5.30 4.46
CA HIS A 112 -7.27 -6.19 4.58
C HIS A 112 -7.18 -7.17 5.74
N GLY A 113 -6.60 -6.74 6.87
CA GLY A 113 -6.38 -7.60 8.03
C GLY A 113 -5.24 -8.62 7.86
N ASN A 114 -4.53 -8.62 6.73
CA ASN A 114 -3.34 -9.45 6.50
C ASN A 114 -2.08 -8.84 7.16
N VAL A 115 -2.20 -8.53 8.45
CA VAL A 115 -1.08 -8.15 9.30
C VAL A 115 -0.64 -9.37 10.10
N HIS A 116 0.67 -9.57 10.22
CA HIS A 116 1.20 -10.63 11.07
C HIS A 116 1.24 -10.12 12.52
N THR A 117 0.56 -10.84 13.40
CA THR A 117 0.63 -10.65 14.84
C THR A 117 1.37 -11.84 15.44
N MET A 118 1.90 -11.68 16.65
CA MET A 118 2.63 -12.75 17.34
C MET A 118 1.70 -13.89 17.82
N SER A 119 0.39 -13.72 17.71
CA SER A 119 -0.61 -14.70 18.12
C SER A 119 -0.92 -15.65 16.96
N GLY A 120 -0.76 -16.96 17.17
CA GLY A 120 -1.17 -17.98 16.21
C GLY A 120 -2.69 -18.21 16.12
N ALA A 121 -3.50 -17.47 16.89
CA ALA A 121 -4.95 -17.61 16.95
C ALA A 121 -5.68 -16.73 15.91
N ARG A 122 -6.95 -17.06 15.63
CA ARG A 122 -7.82 -16.23 14.79
C ARG A 122 -8.19 -14.95 15.56
N GLU A 123 -7.60 -13.83 15.17
CA GLU A 123 -7.83 -12.53 15.81
C GLU A 123 -8.86 -11.67 15.08
N THR A 124 -9.58 -10.85 15.85
CA THR A 124 -10.46 -9.81 15.31
C THR A 124 -9.64 -8.64 14.74
N ILE A 125 -10.27 -7.79 13.92
CA ILE A 125 -9.64 -6.57 13.41
C ILE A 125 -9.18 -5.65 14.55
N GLU A 126 -9.98 -5.53 15.61
CA GLU A 126 -9.62 -4.71 16.76
C GLU A 126 -8.36 -5.23 17.47
N GLN A 127 -8.28 -6.55 17.69
CA GLN A 127 -7.09 -7.18 18.27
C GLN A 127 -5.85 -6.95 17.41
N LYS A 128 -6.00 -7.06 16.08
CA LYS A 128 -4.93 -6.77 15.12
C LYS A 128 -4.48 -5.31 15.17
N VAL A 129 -5.40 -4.36 15.32
CA VAL A 129 -5.09 -2.93 15.49
C VAL A 129 -4.33 -2.69 16.79
N GLN A 130 -4.78 -3.27 17.90
CA GLN A 130 -4.11 -3.15 19.20
C GLN A 130 -2.69 -3.75 19.16
N ALA A 131 -2.53 -4.94 18.58
CA ALA A 131 -1.24 -5.58 18.41
C ALA A 131 -0.30 -4.74 17.51
N THR A 132 -0.80 -4.24 16.38
CA THR A 132 -0.03 -3.39 15.46
C THR A 132 0.38 -2.07 16.12
N SER A 133 -0.50 -1.46 16.93
CA SER A 133 -0.18 -0.25 17.70
C SER A 133 0.94 -0.51 18.71
N ALA A 134 0.89 -1.63 19.43
CA ALA A 134 1.94 -2.03 20.36
C ALA A 134 3.30 -2.17 19.63
N ILE A 135 3.32 -2.80 18.45
CA ILE A 135 4.51 -2.91 17.61
C ILE A 135 5.04 -1.54 17.21
N PHE A 136 4.16 -0.62 16.80
CA PHE A 136 4.57 0.75 16.44
C PHE A 136 5.15 1.52 17.62
N ARG A 137 4.59 1.39 18.82
CA ARG A 137 5.15 1.97 20.05
C ARG A 137 6.53 1.41 20.35
N MET A 138 6.73 0.09 20.21
CA MET A 138 8.04 -0.55 20.39
C MET A 138 9.06 -0.03 19.37
N HIS A 139 8.68 0.08 18.10
CA HIS A 139 9.55 0.55 17.03
C HIS A 139 10.08 1.96 17.30
N ASP A 140 9.21 2.87 17.77
CA ASP A 140 9.62 4.24 18.08
C ASP A 140 10.53 4.32 19.30
N SER A 141 10.27 3.53 20.34
CA SER A 141 11.14 3.44 21.52
C SER A 141 12.55 2.95 21.16
N LEU A 142 12.66 1.93 20.32
CA LEU A 142 13.96 1.38 19.88
C LEU A 142 14.71 2.32 18.93
N SER A 143 13.99 3.08 18.10
CA SER A 143 14.61 4.04 17.19
C SER A 143 15.14 5.30 17.89
N GLY A 144 14.73 5.54 19.14
CA GLY A 144 15.25 6.63 19.99
C GLY A 144 16.57 6.29 20.68
N THR A 145 16.94 5.01 20.79
CA THR A 145 18.22 4.61 21.39
C THR A 145 19.32 4.67 20.33
N LYS A 146 20.26 5.61 20.47
CA LYS A 146 21.51 5.64 19.70
C LYS A 146 22.39 4.45 20.10
N THR A 147 22.06 3.23 19.68
CA THR A 147 22.91 2.06 19.83
C THR A 147 23.09 1.37 18.48
N HIS A 148 24.35 1.25 18.08
CA HIS A 148 24.80 0.65 16.83
C HIS A 148 24.52 -0.87 16.85
N ARG A 149 23.35 -1.34 16.40
CA ARG A 149 23.09 -2.74 16.00
C ARG A 149 21.89 -2.84 15.05
N PRO A 150 21.86 -3.82 14.14
CA PRO A 150 21.04 -3.76 12.93
C PRO A 150 19.57 -4.03 13.24
N VAL A 151 18.71 -3.06 12.89
CA VAL A 151 17.24 -3.13 12.92
C VAL A 151 16.75 -4.07 11.80
N SER A 152 17.05 -5.37 11.86
CA SER A 152 16.66 -6.30 10.78
C SER A 152 15.38 -7.10 11.09
N VAL A 153 15.09 -7.42 12.35
CA VAL A 153 14.04 -8.40 12.68
C VAL A 153 12.63 -7.80 12.66
N VAL A 154 12.43 -6.61 13.23
CA VAL A 154 11.08 -5.98 13.31
C VAL A 154 10.61 -5.45 11.96
N SER A 155 11.53 -4.95 11.12
CA SER A 155 11.20 -4.53 9.74
C SER A 155 10.86 -5.70 8.83
N ALA A 156 11.38 -6.91 9.08
CA ALA A 156 11.02 -8.10 8.30
C ALA A 156 9.65 -8.68 8.71
N MET A 157 9.26 -8.55 9.99
CA MET A 157 8.01 -9.12 10.52
C MET A 157 6.73 -8.45 9.99
N LEU A 158 6.79 -7.19 9.55
CA LEU A 158 5.64 -6.46 9.01
C LEU A 158 5.47 -6.58 7.48
N TRP A 159 6.37 -7.30 6.80
CA TRP A 159 6.46 -7.26 5.34
C TRP A 159 6.84 -8.62 4.73
N ARG A 160 5.87 -9.32 4.14
CA ARG A 160 6.18 -10.22 3.01
C ARG A 160 6.26 -9.37 1.74
N SER A 161 7.45 -9.31 1.15
CA SER A 161 7.62 -8.90 -0.25
C SER A 161 7.12 -10.03 -1.13
N SER A 162 6.06 -9.78 -1.88
CA SER A 162 5.66 -10.59 -3.03
C SER A 162 5.56 -9.67 -4.23
N ASP A 163 6.62 -8.95 -4.57
CA ASP A 163 6.65 -8.09 -5.75
C ASP A 163 8.12 -7.87 -6.17
N LEU A 164 8.64 -8.76 -7.01
CA LEU A 164 9.80 -8.53 -7.88
C LEU A 164 9.68 -9.42 -9.12
N GLU A 165 8.61 -9.21 -9.88
CA GLU A 165 8.64 -9.44 -11.32
C GLU A 165 8.32 -8.11 -11.99
N ILE A 166 9.39 -7.46 -12.46
CA ILE A 166 9.29 -6.35 -13.38
C ILE A 166 8.66 -6.93 -14.66
N CYS A 167 7.47 -6.45 -15.01
CA CYS A 167 6.80 -6.83 -16.26
C CYS A 167 7.64 -6.33 -17.44
N LEU A 168 8.49 -7.21 -17.98
CA LEU A 168 9.00 -7.04 -19.34
C LEU A 168 7.86 -7.30 -20.32
N PRO A 169 7.69 -6.47 -21.36
CA PRO A 169 6.70 -6.72 -22.39
C PRO A 169 7.04 -8.03 -23.11
N THR A 170 6.10 -8.98 -23.15
CA THR A 170 6.19 -10.13 -24.05
C THR A 170 5.94 -9.65 -25.48
N SER A 171 7.00 -9.13 -26.11
CA SER A 171 6.98 -8.87 -27.55
C SER A 171 7.12 -10.20 -28.30
N SER A 172 6.03 -10.68 -28.91
CA SER A 172 6.08 -11.42 -30.18
C SER A 172 4.68 -11.73 -30.70
N ARG A 173 4.00 -10.70 -31.22
CA ARG A 173 3.16 -10.92 -32.42
C ARG A 173 3.53 -9.88 -33.45
N SER A 174 4.19 -10.40 -34.47
CA SER A 174 4.67 -9.76 -35.69
C SER A 174 3.60 -8.90 -36.33
N TRP A 175 3.85 -7.60 -36.37
CA TRP A 175 3.25 -6.72 -37.36
C TRP A 175 4.08 -6.85 -38.63
N THR A 176 3.58 -7.56 -39.63
CA THR A 176 4.10 -7.44 -40.99
C THR A 176 3.53 -6.16 -41.59
N ARG A 177 4.38 -5.13 -41.67
CA ARG A 177 4.19 -3.99 -42.58
C ARG A 177 5.51 -3.74 -43.29
N SER A 178 5.55 -4.00 -44.59
CA SER A 178 6.34 -3.26 -45.58
C SER A 178 5.82 -3.65 -46.97
N SER A 179 5.15 -2.77 -47.70
CA SER A 179 5.66 -1.62 -48.47
C SER A 179 6.02 -2.03 -49.90
N ASP A 180 5.16 -1.61 -50.83
CA ASP A 180 5.41 -1.08 -52.19
C ASP A 180 6.62 -1.58 -53.02
N VAL A 181 6.36 -1.98 -54.28
CA VAL A 181 6.67 -1.22 -55.51
C VAL A 181 6.22 -1.99 -56.79
N ASN A 182 5.28 -1.37 -57.54
CA ASN A 182 5.12 -1.11 -59.01
C ASN A 182 5.92 -1.91 -60.09
N PRO A 183 5.71 -1.71 -61.42
CA PRO A 183 4.52 -1.51 -62.30
C PRO A 183 4.48 -2.53 -63.49
N ASN A 184 3.38 -2.55 -64.26
CA ASN A 184 3.19 -3.20 -65.59
C ASN A 184 3.42 -4.73 -65.71
N ASP A 185 2.37 -5.47 -66.11
CA ASP A 185 2.40 -6.36 -67.28
C ASP A 185 0.99 -6.92 -67.57
N GLU A 186 0.54 -6.65 -68.80
CA GLU A 186 -0.52 -7.24 -69.66
C GLU A 186 -1.99 -7.34 -69.20
#